data_AF-A0A179A0U3-F1
#
_entry.id   AF-A0A179A0U3-F1
#
_cell.length_a   1.000
_cell.length_b   1.000
_cell.length_c   1.000
_cell.angle_alpha   90.00
_cell.angle_beta   90.00
_cell.angle_gamma   90.00
#
_symmetry.space_group_name_H-M   'P 1'
#
loop_
_entity.id
_entity.type
_entity.pdbx_description
1 polymer ?
#
loop_
_entity_poly.entity_id
_entity_poly.type
_entity_poly.pdbx_seq_one_letter_code
_entity_poly.pdbx_strand_id
1 'polypeptide(L)'
;MMGCLIVATAHHFREGIVGMGFAGAGAAIGEPSALAGTSELVPVNKRGTYLTLVTGFVLPFTPYVVYAQLLSAYHTWRWGLWICLIWNGFWWLVLLVVYFPESQTRAHGMMSKEALKKIDYIGGITSTTGLTLILVALEAGGYSHSWNSAYTLAQLLLGIALLVAFVVWEWKYCKDPMVPHELFTGQRIVAIAYGIAFVAGKPSQRFKDLKN
;
A
#
# COMPACT_ATOMS: atom_id res chain seq x y z
N MET A 1 -6.20 -12.44 3.13
CA MET A 1 -6.75 -13.77 3.53
C MET A 1 -6.34 -14.88 2.58
N MET A 2 -6.72 -14.83 1.29
CA MET A 2 -6.34 -15.87 0.30
C MET A 2 -4.82 -16.07 0.19
N GLY A 3 -4.03 -14.98 0.15
CA GLY A 3 -2.57 -15.08 0.15
C GLY A 3 -2.00 -15.83 1.36
N CYS A 4 -2.46 -15.51 2.58
CA CYS A 4 -2.01 -16.20 3.80
C CYS A 4 -2.37 -17.70 3.79
N LEU A 5 -3.54 -18.07 3.25
CA LEU A 5 -3.96 -19.45 3.13
C LEU A 5 -3.04 -20.23 2.19
N ILE A 6 -2.75 -19.65 1.01
CA ILE A 6 -1.86 -20.26 0.01
C ILE A 6 -0.45 -20.47 0.58
N VAL A 7 0.12 -19.47 1.27
CA VAL A 7 1.45 -19.61 1.87
C VAL A 7 1.45 -20.62 3.03
N ALA A 8 0.39 -20.67 3.84
CA ALA A 8 0.29 -21.61 4.96
C ALA A 8 0.23 -23.08 4.49
N THR A 9 -0.41 -23.33 3.35
CA THR A 9 -0.52 -24.66 2.73
C THR A 9 0.59 -24.95 1.71
N ALA A 10 1.53 -24.03 1.50
CA ALA A 10 2.56 -24.21 0.49
C ALA A 10 3.50 -25.37 0.85
N HIS A 11 3.77 -26.21 -0.15
CA HIS A 11 4.77 -27.28 -0.10
C HIS A 11 5.95 -26.98 -1.03
N HIS A 12 5.76 -26.10 -2.01
CA HIS A 12 6.79 -25.68 -2.94
C HIS A 12 7.05 -24.17 -2.86
N PHE A 13 8.30 -23.77 -3.08
CA PHE A 13 8.72 -22.36 -3.06
C PHE A 13 7.90 -21.48 -4.02
N ARG A 14 7.52 -22.02 -5.19
CA ARG A 14 6.70 -21.34 -6.20
C ARG A 14 5.32 -20.96 -5.68
N GLU A 15 4.69 -21.82 -4.88
CA GLU A 15 3.38 -21.57 -4.27
C GLU A 15 3.48 -20.45 -3.23
N GLY A 16 4.58 -20.42 -2.47
CA GLY A 16 4.88 -19.36 -1.51
C GLY A 16 4.96 -17.98 -2.16
N ILE A 17 5.65 -17.86 -3.31
CA ILE A 17 5.75 -16.60 -4.06
C ILE A 17 4.37 -16.13 -4.53
N VAL A 18 3.56 -17.02 -5.10
CA VAL A 18 2.21 -16.68 -5.55
C VAL A 18 1.35 -16.20 -4.38
N GLY A 19 1.41 -16.89 -3.24
CA GLY A 19 0.68 -16.49 -2.04
C GLY A 19 1.11 -15.13 -1.49
N MET A 20 2.41 -14.80 -1.52
CA MET A 20 2.92 -13.48 -1.16
C MET A 20 2.43 -12.38 -2.11
N GLY A 21 2.36 -12.65 -3.42
CA GLY A 21 1.79 -11.73 -4.40
C GLY A 21 0.34 -11.37 -4.09
N PHE A 22 -0.50 -12.37 -3.78
CA PHE A 22 -1.89 -12.14 -3.36
C PHE A 22 -2.01 -11.40 -2.03
N ALA A 23 -1.13 -11.72 -1.06
CA ALA A 23 -1.13 -11.04 0.23
C ALA A 23 -0.76 -9.54 0.08
N GLY A 24 0.27 -9.25 -0.72
CA GLY A 24 0.70 -7.88 -1.03
C GLY A 24 -0.37 -7.07 -1.76
N ALA A 25 -0.99 -7.64 -2.79
CA ALA A 25 -2.08 -6.99 -3.51
C ALA A 25 -3.28 -6.66 -2.58
N GLY A 26 -3.62 -7.57 -1.67
CA GLY A 26 -4.67 -7.34 -0.67
C GLY A 26 -4.33 -6.21 0.30
N ALA A 27 -3.08 -6.16 0.78
CA ALA A 27 -2.61 -5.09 1.65
C ALA A 27 -2.64 -3.72 0.95
N ALA A 28 -2.15 -3.66 -0.29
CA ALA A 28 -2.09 -2.44 -1.10
C ALA A 28 -3.46 -1.80 -1.35
N ILE A 29 -4.53 -2.60 -1.41
CA ILE A 29 -5.90 -2.09 -1.59
C ILE A 29 -6.55 -1.82 -0.22
N GLY A 30 -6.40 -2.72 0.75
CA GLY A 30 -7.13 -2.70 2.00
C GLY A 30 -6.75 -1.53 2.91
N GLU A 31 -5.45 -1.29 3.10
CA GLU A 31 -4.95 -0.24 3.99
C GLU A 31 -5.39 1.17 3.57
N PRO A 32 -5.15 1.64 2.32
CA PRO A 32 -5.56 2.98 1.93
C PRO A 32 -7.09 3.13 1.89
N SER A 33 -7.83 2.06 1.57
CA SER A 33 -9.30 2.09 1.58
C SER A 33 -9.86 2.27 3.00
N ALA A 34 -9.27 1.61 4.00
CA ALA A 34 -9.69 1.77 5.39
C ALA A 34 -9.40 3.18 5.93
N LEU A 35 -8.24 3.74 5.59
CA LEU A 35 -7.88 5.12 5.96
C LEU A 35 -8.78 6.15 5.25
N ALA A 36 -9.11 5.92 3.97
CA ALA A 36 -10.04 6.76 3.22
C ALA A 36 -11.44 6.72 3.84
N GLY A 37 -11.99 5.52 4.09
CA GLY A 37 -13.31 5.36 4.70
C GLY A 37 -13.40 5.99 6.08
N THR A 38 -12.37 5.83 6.92
CA THR A 38 -12.31 6.50 8.24
C THR A 38 -12.35 8.03 8.10
N SER A 39 -11.69 8.57 7.08
CA SER A 39 -11.66 10.02 6.85
C SER A 39 -12.99 10.60 6.37
N GLU A 40 -13.83 9.78 5.70
CA GLU A 40 -15.18 10.17 5.28
C GLU A 40 -16.18 10.11 6.45
N LEU A 41 -16.02 9.16 7.36
CA LEU A 41 -16.91 8.99 8.53
C LEU A 41 -16.65 10.00 9.65
N VAL A 42 -15.43 10.57 9.73
CA VAL A 42 -15.00 11.42 10.85
C VAL A 42 -14.99 12.91 10.48
N PRO A 43 -15.53 13.80 11.34
CA PRO A 43 -15.49 15.25 11.13
C PRO A 43 -14.06 15.80 11.08
N VAL A 44 -13.81 16.77 10.20
CA VAL A 44 -12.47 17.28 9.81
C VAL A 44 -11.59 17.62 11.02
N ASN A 45 -12.16 18.25 12.05
CA ASN A 45 -11.43 18.72 13.23
C ASN A 45 -10.89 17.59 14.13
N LYS A 46 -11.43 16.37 14.02
CA LYS A 46 -10.99 15.21 14.82
C LYS A 46 -10.30 14.14 13.98
N ARG A 47 -10.22 14.31 12.64
CA ARG A 47 -9.64 13.30 11.72
C ARG A 47 -8.26 12.83 12.16
N GLY A 48 -7.39 13.73 12.61
CA GLY A 48 -6.06 13.37 13.10
C GLY A 48 -6.09 12.36 14.25
N THR A 49 -6.91 12.62 15.28
CA THR A 49 -7.03 11.73 16.44
C THR A 49 -7.55 10.34 16.05
N TYR A 50 -8.62 10.28 15.24
CA TYR A 50 -9.18 8.98 14.83
C TYR A 50 -8.23 8.22 13.89
N LEU A 51 -7.53 8.91 12.99
CA LEU A 51 -6.56 8.27 12.09
C LEU A 51 -5.37 7.69 12.88
N THR A 52 -4.88 8.42 13.89
CA THR A 52 -3.84 7.93 14.80
C THR A 52 -4.33 6.78 15.66
N LEU A 53 -5.60 6.77 16.11
CA LEU A 53 -6.17 5.64 16.85
C LEU A 53 -6.27 4.38 15.98
N VAL A 54 -6.74 4.52 14.74
CA VAL A 54 -6.82 3.42 13.77
C VAL A 54 -5.43 2.88 13.43
N THR A 55 -4.48 3.76 13.14
CA THR A 55 -3.09 3.37 12.85
C THR A 55 -2.38 2.82 14.08
N GLY A 56 -2.68 3.35 15.27
CA GLY A 56 -2.14 2.89 16.55
C GLY A 56 -2.55 1.46 16.90
N PHE A 57 -3.64 0.96 16.32
CA PHE A 57 -4.05 -0.43 16.47
C PHE A 57 -3.05 -1.44 15.85
N VAL A 58 -2.10 -0.98 15.02
CA VAL A 58 -0.98 -1.80 14.51
C VAL A 58 0.10 -2.05 15.56
N LEU A 59 0.19 -1.23 16.62
CA LEU A 59 1.29 -1.30 17.60
C LEU A 59 1.54 -2.71 18.17
N PRO A 60 0.53 -3.50 18.57
CA PRO A 60 0.73 -4.87 19.06
C PRO A 60 1.37 -5.81 18.03
N PHE A 61 1.25 -5.51 16.74
CA PHE A 61 1.78 -6.32 15.64
C PHE A 61 3.21 -5.90 15.22
N THR A 62 3.71 -4.77 15.72
CA THR A 62 5.06 -4.27 15.39
C THR A 62 6.18 -5.30 15.64
N PRO A 63 6.21 -6.05 16.77
CA PRO A 63 7.23 -7.07 16.99
C PRO A 63 6.94 -8.41 16.27
N TYR A 64 6.24 -8.39 15.13
CA TYR A 64 5.90 -9.58 14.36
C TYR A 64 7.12 -10.48 14.05
N VAL A 65 8.27 -9.89 13.73
CA VAL A 65 9.50 -10.65 13.43
C VAL A 65 9.94 -11.50 14.63
N VAL A 66 9.82 -10.97 15.85
CA VAL A 66 10.14 -11.69 17.08
C VAL A 66 9.16 -12.84 17.29
N TYR A 67 7.87 -12.62 17.06
CA TYR A 67 6.86 -13.68 17.13
C TYR A 67 7.09 -14.77 16.08
N ALA A 68 7.44 -14.40 14.85
CA ALA A 68 7.76 -15.35 13.79
C ALA A 68 8.99 -16.19 14.14
N GLN A 69 10.04 -15.58 14.70
CA GLN A 69 11.24 -16.28 15.14
C GLN A 69 10.95 -17.23 16.30
N LEU A 70 10.17 -16.79 17.30
CA LEU A 70 9.78 -17.60 18.45
C LEU A 70 8.93 -18.81 18.02
N LEU A 71 7.92 -18.57 17.17
CA LEU A 71 7.08 -19.63 16.61
C LEU A 71 7.87 -20.59 15.74
N SER A 72 8.89 -20.13 15.02
CA SER A 72 9.78 -21.01 14.25
C SER A 72 10.74 -21.81 15.14
N ALA A 73 11.09 -21.31 16.33
CA ALA A 73 12.00 -21.99 17.25
C ALA A 73 11.29 -23.07 18.08
N TYR A 74 10.07 -22.80 18.55
CA TYR A 74 9.32 -23.71 19.42
C TYR A 74 8.22 -24.50 18.70
N HIS A 75 7.77 -24.05 17.53
CA HIS A 75 6.69 -24.63 16.73
C HIS A 75 7.08 -24.62 15.24
N THR A 76 6.11 -24.86 14.34
CA THR A 76 6.30 -24.71 12.89
C THR A 76 6.09 -23.26 12.45
N TRP A 77 6.93 -22.76 11.54
CA TRP A 77 6.80 -21.43 10.91
C TRP A 77 5.39 -21.13 10.33
N ARG A 78 4.65 -22.16 9.92
CA ARG A 78 3.28 -22.06 9.41
C ARG A 78 2.29 -21.44 10.39
N TRP A 79 2.51 -21.60 11.70
CA TRP A 79 1.62 -21.05 12.73
C TRP A 79 1.56 -19.52 12.70
N GLY A 80 2.64 -18.84 12.31
CA GLY A 80 2.60 -17.39 12.11
C GLY A 80 1.56 -16.96 11.08
N LEU A 81 1.42 -17.73 9.99
CA LEU A 81 0.44 -17.45 8.93
C LEU A 81 -0.99 -17.83 9.35
N TRP A 82 -1.15 -18.91 10.11
CA TRP A 82 -2.46 -19.31 10.65
C TRP A 82 -3.02 -18.27 11.62
N ILE A 83 -2.19 -17.71 12.51
CA ILE A 83 -2.61 -16.63 13.43
C ILE A 83 -3.06 -15.40 12.64
N CYS A 84 -2.29 -14.98 11.63
CA CYS A 84 -2.70 -13.89 10.74
C CYS A 84 -4.03 -14.19 10.03
N LEU A 85 -4.22 -15.42 9.57
CA LEU A 85 -5.46 -15.83 8.89
C LEU A 85 -6.66 -15.80 9.84
N ILE A 86 -6.52 -16.31 11.06
CA ILE A 86 -7.57 -16.28 12.09
C ILE A 86 -7.94 -14.84 12.43
N TRP A 87 -6.93 -13.97 12.65
CA TRP A 87 -7.17 -12.56 12.96
C TRP A 87 -7.91 -11.83 11.84
N ASN A 88 -7.45 -11.97 10.60
CA ASN A 88 -8.12 -11.38 9.44
C ASN A 88 -9.52 -11.96 9.24
N GLY A 89 -9.70 -13.27 9.45
CA GLY A 89 -10.99 -13.94 9.35
C GLY A 89 -11.99 -13.47 10.39
N PHE A 90 -11.55 -13.29 11.62
CA PHE A 90 -12.37 -12.75 12.69
C PHE A 90 -12.91 -11.36 12.33
N TRP A 91 -12.05 -10.43 11.92
CA TRP A 91 -12.47 -9.07 11.56
C TRP A 91 -13.32 -9.04 10.29
N TRP A 92 -13.04 -9.90 9.32
CA TRP A 92 -13.89 -10.03 8.15
C TRP A 92 -15.31 -10.51 8.49
N LEU A 93 -15.45 -11.49 9.40
CA LEU A 93 -16.75 -11.93 9.90
C LEU A 93 -17.48 -10.84 10.69
N VAL A 94 -16.76 -10.11 11.55
CA VAL A 94 -17.32 -8.97 12.29
C VAL A 94 -17.85 -7.91 11.32
N LEU A 95 -17.08 -7.58 10.28
CA LEU A 95 -17.54 -6.65 9.24
C LEU A 95 -18.81 -7.16 8.55
N LEU A 96 -18.89 -8.44 8.19
CA LEU A 96 -20.11 -8.98 7.56
C LEU A 96 -21.36 -8.89 8.43
N VAL A 97 -21.21 -8.98 9.76
CA VAL A 97 -22.33 -8.97 10.71
C VAL A 97 -22.70 -7.55 11.16
N VAL A 98 -21.73 -6.66 11.28
CA VAL A 98 -21.93 -5.30 11.84
C VAL A 98 -22.10 -4.26 10.75
N TYR A 99 -21.46 -4.44 9.60
CA TYR A 99 -21.45 -3.46 8.52
C TYR A 99 -22.51 -3.81 7.48
N PHE A 100 -23.72 -3.30 7.70
CA PHE A 100 -24.75 -3.20 6.67
C PHE A 100 -24.67 -1.81 6.05
N PRO A 101 -24.00 -1.64 4.90
CA PRO A 101 -24.00 -0.35 4.23
C PRO A 101 -25.42 -0.04 3.77
N GLU A 102 -26.09 0.91 4.43
CA GLU A 102 -27.17 1.63 3.77
C GLU A 102 -26.58 2.18 2.47
N SER A 103 -27.22 1.86 1.35
CA SER A 103 -26.71 2.16 0.01
C SER A 103 -26.35 3.63 -0.07
N GLN A 104 -25.06 3.96 0.03
CA GLN A 104 -24.62 5.32 -0.18
C GLN A 104 -24.92 5.64 -1.64
N THR A 105 -25.95 6.45 -1.85
CA THR A 105 -26.49 6.92 -3.13
C THR A 105 -25.44 7.63 -4.00
N ARG A 106 -24.24 7.93 -3.47
CA ARG A 106 -23.07 8.42 -4.21
C ARG A 106 -22.35 7.36 -5.06
N ALA A 107 -22.58 6.06 -4.82
CA ALA A 107 -21.93 4.98 -5.58
C ALA A 107 -22.53 4.76 -6.98
N HIS A 108 -23.71 5.32 -7.27
CA HIS A 108 -24.48 5.05 -8.50
C HIS A 108 -23.87 5.61 -9.81
N GLY A 109 -22.66 6.16 -9.79
CA GLY A 109 -21.96 6.65 -10.99
C GLY A 109 -20.46 6.40 -11.06
N MET A 110 -19.84 5.81 -10.04
CA MET A 110 -18.37 5.70 -9.97
C MET A 110 -17.79 4.49 -10.71
N MET A 111 -18.60 3.49 -11.05
CA MET A 111 -18.19 2.37 -11.93
C MET A 111 -18.44 2.70 -13.42
N SER A 112 -18.37 3.98 -13.79
CA SER A 112 -18.36 4.36 -15.21
C SER A 112 -16.97 4.07 -15.77
N LYS A 113 -16.89 3.47 -16.96
CA LYS A 113 -15.65 3.26 -17.74
C LYS A 113 -14.78 4.52 -17.86
N GLU A 114 -15.35 5.69 -17.59
CA GLU A 114 -14.70 7.00 -17.51
C GLU A 114 -13.76 7.16 -16.31
N ALA A 115 -14.01 6.51 -15.16
CA ALA A 115 -13.11 6.55 -14.01
C ALA A 115 -11.83 5.74 -14.28
N LEU A 116 -11.95 4.59 -14.95
CA LEU A 116 -10.80 3.78 -15.36
C LEU A 116 -9.94 4.49 -16.42
N LYS A 117 -10.56 5.26 -17.33
CA LYS A 117 -9.83 6.04 -18.34
C LYS A 117 -9.00 7.20 -17.77
N LYS A 118 -9.28 7.64 -16.54
CA LYS A 118 -8.54 8.70 -15.85
C LYS A 118 -7.34 8.20 -15.06
N ILE A 119 -7.12 6.89 -15.01
CA ILE A 119 -5.97 6.30 -14.30
C ILE A 119 -4.72 6.44 -15.18
N ASP A 120 -3.65 7.02 -14.64
CA ASP A 120 -2.34 7.02 -15.27
C ASP A 120 -1.66 5.65 -15.12
N TYR A 121 -1.98 4.75 -16.05
CA TYR A 121 -1.40 3.40 -16.07
C TYR A 121 0.11 3.42 -16.35
N ILE A 122 0.60 4.37 -17.16
CA ILE A 122 2.02 4.44 -17.53
C ILE A 122 2.85 4.92 -16.34
N GLY A 123 2.38 5.97 -15.67
CA GLY A 123 2.99 6.46 -14.43
C GLY A 123 2.94 5.40 -13.32
N GLY A 124 1.79 4.74 -13.14
CA GLY A 124 1.63 3.67 -12.16
C GLY A 124 2.57 2.48 -12.37
N ILE A 125 2.72 2.00 -13.61
CA ILE A 125 3.63 0.88 -13.93
C ILE A 125 5.10 1.30 -13.76
N THR A 126 5.47 2.49 -14.23
CA THR A 126 6.85 2.97 -14.16
C THR A 126 7.29 3.20 -12.72
N SER A 127 6.45 3.84 -11.89
CA SER A 127 6.73 4.06 -10.47
C SER A 127 6.81 2.73 -9.69
N THR A 128 5.84 1.83 -9.90
CA THR A 128 5.82 0.52 -9.23
C THR A 128 7.06 -0.29 -9.60
N THR A 129 7.41 -0.35 -10.89
CA THR A 129 8.58 -1.10 -11.36
C THR A 129 9.87 -0.49 -10.81
N GLY A 130 10.03 0.84 -10.88
CA GLY A 130 11.20 1.53 -10.33
C GLY A 130 11.39 1.28 -8.84
N LEU A 131 10.30 1.36 -8.05
CA LEU A 131 10.34 1.11 -6.61
C LEU A 131 10.68 -0.36 -6.31
N THR A 132 10.08 -1.32 -7.02
CA THR A 132 10.40 -2.75 -6.83
C THR A 132 11.88 -3.05 -7.10
N LEU A 133 12.48 -2.46 -8.13
CA LEU A 133 13.91 -2.66 -8.42
C LEU A 133 14.82 -2.11 -7.33
N ILE A 134 14.48 -0.95 -6.75
CA ILE A 134 15.22 -0.40 -5.61
C ILE A 134 15.11 -1.31 -4.39
N LEU A 135 13.90 -1.81 -4.10
CA LEU A 135 13.67 -2.72 -2.98
C LEU A 135 14.44 -4.04 -3.15
N VAL A 136 14.45 -4.60 -4.37
CA VAL A 136 15.24 -5.81 -4.69
C VAL A 136 16.74 -5.56 -4.55
N ALA A 137 17.23 -4.40 -5.00
CA ALA A 137 18.64 -4.01 -4.83
C ALA A 137 19.01 -3.90 -3.34
N LEU A 138 18.12 -3.32 -2.53
CA LEU A 138 18.30 -3.15 -1.10
C LEU A 138 18.28 -4.49 -0.35
N GLU A 139 17.38 -5.40 -0.73
CA GLU A 139 17.31 -6.75 -0.16
C GLU A 139 18.54 -7.58 -0.54
N ALA A 140 19.00 -7.49 -1.79
CA ALA A 140 20.17 -8.20 -2.24
C ALA A 140 21.47 -7.64 -1.64
N GLY A 141 21.51 -6.32 -1.39
CA GLY A 141 22.67 -5.60 -0.84
C GLY A 141 23.03 -6.04 0.57
N GLY A 142 24.09 -6.85 0.68
CA GLY A 142 24.65 -7.31 1.95
C GLY A 142 24.12 -8.65 2.46
N TYR A 143 23.06 -9.20 1.87
CA TYR A 143 22.57 -10.54 2.20
C TYR A 143 23.03 -11.58 1.17
N SER A 144 22.60 -11.41 -0.09
CA SER A 144 22.93 -12.36 -1.18
C SER A 144 24.07 -11.90 -2.08
N HIS A 145 24.26 -10.58 -2.25
CA HIS A 145 25.33 -9.99 -3.05
C HIS A 145 25.98 -8.82 -2.32
N SER A 146 27.29 -8.63 -2.50
CA SER A 146 27.97 -7.46 -1.97
C SER A 146 27.40 -6.17 -2.56
N TRP A 147 27.41 -5.08 -1.79
CA TRP A 147 26.98 -3.74 -2.28
C TRP A 147 27.72 -3.27 -3.54
N ASN A 148 28.98 -3.70 -3.72
CA ASN A 148 29.78 -3.39 -4.90
C ASN A 148 29.56 -4.36 -6.08
N SER A 149 28.60 -5.28 -5.98
CA SER A 149 28.29 -6.20 -7.08
C SER A 149 27.62 -5.43 -8.23
N ALA A 150 28.01 -5.77 -9.46
CA ALA A 150 27.39 -5.23 -10.67
C ALA A 150 25.86 -5.49 -10.69
N TYR A 151 25.42 -6.61 -10.10
CA TYR A 151 23.99 -6.91 -9.96
C TYR A 151 23.30 -5.83 -9.11
N THR A 152 23.74 -5.64 -7.86
CA THR A 152 23.19 -4.68 -6.90
C THR A 152 23.21 -3.24 -7.40
N LEU A 153 24.31 -2.82 -8.03
CA LEU A 153 24.43 -1.46 -8.54
C LEU A 153 23.55 -1.24 -9.78
N ALA A 154 23.43 -2.23 -10.66
CA ALA A 154 22.60 -2.12 -11.86
C ALA A 154 21.12 -1.94 -11.53
N GLN A 155 20.55 -2.73 -10.61
CA GLN A 155 19.12 -2.57 -10.30
C GLN A 155 18.85 -1.32 -9.46
N LEU A 156 19.79 -0.89 -8.63
CA LEU A 156 19.68 0.40 -7.93
C LEU A 156 19.66 1.58 -8.91
N LEU A 157 20.63 1.65 -9.83
CA LEU A 157 20.71 2.73 -10.81
C LEU A 157 19.53 2.71 -11.79
N LEU A 158 19.10 1.52 -12.23
CA LEU A 158 17.95 1.37 -13.11
C LEU A 158 16.64 1.78 -12.41
N GLY A 159 16.48 1.40 -11.14
CA GLY A 159 15.34 1.80 -10.33
C GLY A 159 15.26 3.31 -10.14
N ILE A 160 16.39 3.96 -9.83
CA ILE A 160 16.48 5.43 -9.74
C ILE A 160 16.15 6.07 -11.09
N ALA A 161 16.70 5.56 -12.19
CA ALA A 161 16.42 6.08 -13.53
C ALA A 161 14.93 5.99 -13.88
N LEU A 162 14.25 4.90 -13.52
CA LEU A 162 12.81 4.74 -13.72
C LEU A 162 11.99 5.68 -12.84
N LEU A 163 12.40 5.94 -11.60
CA LEU A 163 11.74 6.94 -10.76
C LEU A 163 11.92 8.36 -11.31
N VAL A 164 13.09 8.69 -11.83
CA VAL A 164 13.32 9.97 -12.51
C VAL A 164 12.47 10.06 -13.78
N ALA A 165 12.40 8.99 -14.57
CA ALA A 165 11.54 8.92 -15.73
C ALA A 165 10.06 9.10 -15.36
N PHE A 166 9.62 8.54 -14.23
CA PHE A 166 8.27 8.75 -13.69
C PHE A 166 8.01 10.22 -13.35
N VAL A 167 8.93 10.89 -12.65
CA VAL A 167 8.79 12.32 -12.32
C VAL A 167 8.72 13.18 -13.59
N VAL A 168 9.55 12.87 -14.60
CA VAL A 168 9.54 13.57 -15.89
C VAL A 168 8.26 13.31 -16.66
N TRP A 169 7.75 12.07 -16.63
CA TRP A 169 6.49 11.69 -17.25
C TRP A 169 5.31 12.44 -16.64
N GLU A 170 5.24 12.45 -15.31
CA GLU A 170 4.20 13.13 -14.55
C GLU A 170 4.22 14.65 -14.81
N TRP A 171 5.41 15.25 -14.88
CA TRP A 171 5.55 16.69 -15.09
C TRP A 171 5.25 17.15 -16.53
N LYS A 172 5.53 16.31 -17.54
CA LYS A 172 5.53 16.73 -18.94
C LYS A 172 4.38 16.17 -19.78
N TYR A 173 3.84 15.00 -19.43
CA TYR A 173 2.93 14.25 -20.32
C TYR A 173 1.57 13.92 -19.71
N CYS A 174 1.39 14.05 -18.39
CA CYS A 174 0.15 13.61 -17.76
C CYS A 174 -0.97 14.66 -17.86
N LYS A 175 -2.11 14.27 -18.47
CA LYS A 175 -3.33 15.11 -18.59
C LYS A 175 -4.13 15.18 -17.28
N ASP A 176 -4.08 14.13 -16.48
CA ASP A 176 -4.68 14.03 -15.14
C ASP A 176 -3.56 13.57 -14.17
N PRO A 177 -2.70 14.50 -13.70
CA PRO A 177 -1.55 14.15 -12.86
C PRO A 177 -2.00 13.54 -11.53
N MET A 178 -1.32 12.46 -11.10
CA MET A 178 -1.55 11.84 -9.78
C MET A 178 -1.20 12.81 -8.65
N VAL A 179 -0.20 13.68 -8.87
CA VAL A 179 0.17 14.78 -8.00
C VAL A 179 -0.07 16.13 -8.71
N PRO A 180 -1.17 16.85 -8.40
CA PRO A 180 -1.44 18.14 -9.02
C PRO A 180 -0.33 19.16 -8.68
N HIS A 181 0.25 19.80 -9.70
CA HIS A 181 1.34 20.78 -9.52
C HIS A 181 0.98 21.97 -8.63
N GLU A 182 -0.32 22.30 -8.54
CA GLU A 182 -0.86 23.36 -7.67
C GLU A 182 -0.65 23.09 -6.17
N LEU A 183 -0.34 21.85 -5.76
CA LEU A 183 -0.08 21.47 -4.36
C LEU A 183 1.35 21.73 -3.89
N PHE A 184 2.31 21.90 -4.81
CA PHE A 184 3.68 22.29 -4.46
C PHE A 184 3.81 23.80 -4.21
N THR A 185 2.79 24.56 -4.62
CA THR A 185 2.72 26.01 -4.46
C THR A 185 2.11 26.37 -3.11
N GLY A 186 2.79 26.10 -1.99
CA GLY A 186 2.33 26.64 -0.70
C GLY A 186 3.00 26.13 0.57
N GLN A 187 3.38 24.86 0.68
CA GLN A 187 3.96 24.32 1.93
C GLN A 187 4.88 23.12 1.69
N ARG A 188 6.16 23.27 2.02
CA ARG A 188 7.20 22.20 1.97
C ARG A 188 6.82 20.94 2.77
N ILE A 189 6.03 21.11 3.84
CA ILE A 189 5.52 20.02 4.68
C ILE A 189 4.49 19.16 3.94
N VAL A 190 3.73 19.77 3.03
CA VAL A 190 2.70 19.08 2.24
C VAL A 190 3.36 18.17 1.19
N ALA A 191 4.45 18.60 0.57
CA ALA A 191 5.23 17.76 -0.36
C ALA A 191 5.79 16.49 0.31
N ILE A 192 6.31 16.61 1.55
CA ILE A 192 6.82 15.45 2.31
C ILE A 192 5.67 14.55 2.77
N ALA A 193 4.58 15.14 3.28
CA ALA A 193 3.39 14.39 3.70
C ALA A 193 2.74 13.64 2.53
N TYR A 194 2.78 14.20 1.31
CA TYR A 194 2.31 13.52 0.11
C TYR A 194 3.32 12.54 -0.48
N GLY A 195 4.63 12.75 -0.31
CA GLY A 195 5.62 11.70 -0.58
C GLY A 195 5.35 10.46 0.27
N ILE A 196 5.04 10.67 1.56
CA ILE A 196 4.58 9.60 2.46
C ILE A 196 3.22 9.06 2.01
N ALA A 197 2.26 9.90 1.60
CA ALA A 197 0.94 9.46 1.15
C ALA A 197 0.97 8.72 -0.20
N PHE A 198 1.93 9.02 -1.07
CA PHE A 198 2.20 8.35 -2.35
C PHE A 198 2.77 6.96 -2.09
N VAL A 199 3.72 6.85 -1.15
CA VAL A 199 4.20 5.56 -0.63
C VAL A 199 3.06 4.79 0.08
N ALA A 200 2.15 5.49 0.75
CA ALA A 200 1.00 4.91 1.46
C ALA A 200 -0.27 4.73 0.58
N GLY A 201 -0.22 5.01 -0.72
CA GLY A 201 -1.32 4.74 -1.66
C GLY A 201 -2.63 5.52 -1.43
N LYS A 202 -2.61 6.71 -0.82
CA LYS A 202 -3.83 7.48 -0.53
C LYS A 202 -4.32 8.27 -1.76
N PRO A 203 -5.54 8.03 -2.29
CA PRO A 203 -6.11 8.89 -3.32
C PRO A 203 -6.53 10.23 -2.70
N SER A 204 -6.08 11.35 -3.27
CA SER A 204 -6.44 12.68 -2.79
C SER A 204 -7.90 13.00 -3.13
N GLN A 205 -8.75 13.16 -2.11
CA GLN A 205 -10.09 13.72 -2.30
C GLN A 205 -10.04 15.25 -2.22
N ARG A 206 -10.12 15.86 -3.41
CA ARG A 206 -10.76 17.13 -3.79
C ARG A 206 -10.98 18.16 -2.66
N PHE A 207 -10.03 19.10 -2.54
CA PHE A 207 -10.17 20.37 -1.80
C PHE A 207 -11.03 21.41 -2.54
N LYS A 208 -12.25 21.08 -2.99
CA LYS A 208 -13.12 22.03 -3.71
C LYS A 208 -14.30 22.61 -2.91
N ASP A 209 -14.54 22.16 -1.69
CA ASP A 209 -15.74 22.58 -0.93
C ASP A 209 -15.46 23.61 0.18
N LEU A 210 -14.34 24.34 0.15
CA LEU A 210 -14.03 25.43 1.11
C LEU A 210 -14.24 26.85 0.55
N LYS A 211 -14.96 26.98 -0.56
CA LYS A 211 -15.53 28.25 -1.00
C LYS A 211 -17.02 28.05 -1.27
N ASN A 212 -17.79 28.01 -0.19
CA ASN A 212 -19.11 28.61 -0.01
C ASN A 212 -19.53 28.42 1.44
#